data_AF-A0A9P1HSH1-F1
#
_entry.id   AF-A0A9P1HSH1-F1
#
_cell.length_a   1.000
_cell.length_b   1.000
_cell.length_c   1.000
_cell.angle_alpha   90.00
_cell.angle_beta   90.00
_cell.angle_gamma   90.00
#
_symmetry.space_group_name_H-M   'P 1'
#
loop_
_entity.id
_entity.type
_entity.pdbx_description
1 polymer ?
#
loop_
_entity_poly.entity_id
_entity_poly.type
_entity_poly.pdbx_seq_one_letter_code
_entity_poly.pdbx_strand_id
1 'polypeptide(L)'
;MSELRSTLGERIRLNVGGVIFETSVSTLSKFQPSFLSTIIEQRWKGEQQEIFIDRDPTHFPKVLNFLRDGIEFQPPKDPDSLEELRREAQFYGLTQLQTLCTTSELMVGDIIQWKHEAIPLYWRPFIRYLVDDSLSLPFIFDRNNHTLARCIACEEYQDPKCSYLFDINYLDWEPMKHHMTVMKGEITQLMGNHCCIIEWENGQSIHIPKSALRKVI
;
A
#
# COMPACT_ATOMS: atom_id res chain seq x y z
N MET A 1 13.28 32.98 13.11
CA MET A 1 13.58 32.44 11.76
C MET A 1 15.09 32.26 11.50
N SER A 2 16.00 33.09 12.01
CA SER A 2 17.45 32.92 11.81
C SER A 2 18.10 31.83 12.67
N GLU A 3 17.62 31.60 13.90
CA GLU A 3 18.19 30.62 14.83
C GLU A 3 17.94 29.15 14.42
N LEU A 4 16.75 28.86 13.85
CA LEU A 4 16.38 27.49 13.44
C LEU A 4 17.29 26.94 12.33
N ARG A 5 17.86 27.81 11.47
CA ARG A 5 18.74 27.40 10.37
C ARG A 5 20.13 26.94 10.86
N SER A 6 20.54 27.39 12.04
CA SER A 6 21.83 27.02 12.66
C SER A 6 21.77 25.66 13.35
N THR A 7 20.58 25.20 13.75
CA THR A 7 20.38 23.98 14.56
C THR A 7 19.91 22.75 13.78
N LEU A 8 19.70 22.83 12.46
CA LEU A 8 19.17 21.73 11.64
C LEU A 8 20.02 20.44 11.66
N GLY A 9 21.33 20.56 11.91
CA GLY A 9 22.26 19.44 12.04
C GLY A 9 22.34 18.85 13.45
N GLU A 10 21.68 19.45 14.43
CA GLU A 10 21.75 19.02 15.83
C GLU A 10 20.93 17.75 16.07
N ARG A 11 21.45 16.92 16.97
CA ARG A 11 20.75 15.73 17.46
C ARG A 11 19.84 16.11 18.61
N ILE A 12 18.67 15.49 18.65
CA ILE A 12 17.65 15.68 19.66
C ILE A 12 17.16 14.33 20.18
N ARG A 13 16.87 14.27 21.48
CA ARG A 13 16.28 13.10 22.15
C ARG A 13 14.79 13.32 22.37
N LEU A 14 14.00 12.34 21.98
CA LEU A 14 12.55 12.28 22.19
C LEU A 14 12.24 11.09 23.08
N ASN A 15 11.62 11.33 24.22
CA ASN A 15 11.11 10.27 25.09
C ASN A 15 9.63 10.07 24.81
N VAL A 16 9.29 9.00 24.09
CA VAL A 16 7.92 8.69 23.68
C VAL A 16 7.42 7.56 24.57
N GLY A 17 6.51 7.86 25.49
CA GLY A 17 5.93 6.85 26.39
C GLY A 17 6.94 6.06 27.21
N GLY A 18 8.11 6.65 27.52
CA GLY A 18 9.20 6.00 28.26
C GLY A 18 10.32 5.42 27.39
N VAL A 19 10.19 5.41 26.07
CA VAL A 19 11.23 4.95 25.14
C VAL A 19 11.95 6.14 24.52
N ILE A 20 13.28 6.17 24.64
CA ILE A 20 14.10 7.25 24.11
C ILE A 20 14.48 6.96 22.67
N PHE A 21 14.14 7.89 21.79
CA PHE A 21 14.54 7.95 20.39
C PHE A 21 15.48 9.13 20.17
N GLU A 22 16.44 8.97 19.26
CA GLU A 22 17.36 10.04 18.90
C GLU A 22 17.31 10.28 17.38
N THR A 23 17.17 11.54 16.98
CA THR A 23 17.08 11.94 15.57
C THR A 23 17.65 13.35 15.37
N SER A 24 17.58 13.91 14.16
CA SER A 24 18.00 15.29 13.88
C SER A 24 16.82 16.26 13.92
N VAL A 25 17.11 17.53 14.27
CA VAL A 25 16.17 18.64 14.15
C VAL A 25 15.63 18.72 12.71
N SER A 26 16.50 18.58 11.70
CA SER A 26 16.10 18.56 10.29
C SER A 26 15.05 17.49 9.95
N THR A 27 15.13 16.30 10.56
CA THR A 27 14.16 15.22 10.31
C THR A 27 12.78 15.61 10.84
N LEU A 28 12.72 16.17 12.04
CA LEU A 28 11.46 16.56 12.68
C LEU A 28 10.82 17.81 12.06
N SER A 29 11.63 18.68 11.46
CA SER A 29 11.17 19.88 10.75
C SER A 29 10.85 19.65 9.26
N LYS A 30 11.07 18.43 8.72
CA LYS A 30 10.91 18.17 7.28
C LYS A 30 9.49 18.39 6.77
N PHE A 31 8.50 18.03 7.59
CA PHE A 31 7.08 18.18 7.26
C PHE A 31 6.44 19.23 8.16
N GLN A 32 5.99 20.31 7.55
CA GLN A 32 5.36 21.45 8.22
C GLN A 32 4.01 21.79 7.57
N PRO A 33 3.01 22.20 8.37
CA PRO A 33 3.00 22.17 9.83
C PRO A 33 2.80 20.72 10.34
N SER A 34 3.52 20.34 11.39
CA SER A 34 3.28 19.10 12.14
C SER A 34 3.43 19.35 13.65
N PHE A 35 2.95 18.43 14.47
CA PHE A 35 3.15 18.49 15.93
C PHE A 35 4.64 18.51 16.26
N LEU A 36 5.43 17.66 15.58
CA LEU A 36 6.86 17.54 15.79
C LEU A 36 7.59 18.82 15.38
N SER A 37 7.25 19.42 14.24
CA SER A 37 7.85 20.69 13.82
C SER A 37 7.52 21.82 14.81
N THR A 38 6.29 21.84 15.33
CA THR A 38 5.82 22.84 16.30
C THR A 38 6.57 22.72 17.63
N ILE A 39 6.76 21.49 18.12
CA ILE A 39 7.53 21.23 19.33
C ILE A 39 8.97 21.71 19.18
N ILE A 40 9.59 21.46 18.03
CA ILE A 40 10.93 21.96 17.75
C ILE A 40 10.96 23.49 17.78
N GLU A 41 10.07 24.14 17.05
CA GLU A 41 10.03 25.61 16.98
C GLU A 41 9.78 26.29 18.34
N GLN A 42 8.99 25.66 19.22
CA GLN A 42 8.59 26.26 20.49
C GLN A 42 9.48 25.86 21.67
N ARG A 43 10.02 24.64 21.67
CA ARG A 43 10.67 24.04 22.85
C ARG A 43 12.15 23.75 22.65
N TRP A 44 12.63 23.62 21.41
CA TRP A 44 14.06 23.39 21.18
C TRP A 44 14.84 24.69 21.36
N LYS A 45 15.70 24.72 22.38
CA LYS A 45 16.58 25.88 22.67
C LYS A 45 18.06 25.60 22.40
N GLY A 46 18.38 24.46 21.76
CA GLY A 46 19.73 23.92 21.69
C GLY A 46 20.14 23.22 23.00
N GLU A 47 21.20 22.41 22.91
CA GLU A 47 21.82 21.63 23.99
C GLU A 47 20.97 20.49 24.58
N GLN A 48 21.24 19.24 24.13
CA GLN A 48 20.92 17.95 24.79
C GLN A 48 19.57 17.81 25.50
N GLN A 49 18.54 18.54 25.07
CA GLN A 49 17.25 18.51 25.73
C GLN A 49 16.48 17.27 25.30
N GLU A 50 16.04 16.50 26.29
CA GLU A 50 15.05 15.45 26.08
C GLU A 50 13.65 16.07 26.05
N ILE A 51 12.88 15.76 25.00
CA ILE A 51 11.48 16.15 24.91
C ILE A 51 10.60 14.93 25.14
N PHE A 52 9.74 15.00 26.16
CA PHE A 52 8.76 13.97 26.44
C PHE A 52 7.49 14.12 25.58
N ILE A 53 7.01 13.00 25.05
CA ILE A 53 5.77 12.86 24.29
C ILE A 53 4.96 11.73 24.94
N ASP A 54 3.77 12.05 25.40
CA ASP A 54 2.86 11.10 26.04
C ASP A 54 2.09 10.28 24.99
N ARG A 55 2.80 9.37 24.31
CA ARG A 55 2.28 8.48 23.27
C ARG A 55 2.88 7.09 23.39
N ASP A 56 2.19 6.12 22.81
CA ASP A 56 2.71 4.76 22.67
C ASP A 56 3.92 4.75 21.69
N PRO A 57 5.08 4.21 22.09
CA PRO A 57 6.28 4.19 21.26
C PRO A 57 6.25 3.17 20.11
N THR A 58 5.31 2.23 20.09
CA THR A 58 5.28 1.05 19.20
C THR A 58 5.41 1.42 17.71
N HIS A 59 4.76 2.50 17.28
CA HIS A 59 4.77 2.95 15.88
C HIS A 59 5.68 4.15 15.60
N PHE A 60 6.31 4.71 16.63
CA PHE A 60 7.19 5.85 16.48
C PHE A 60 8.40 5.60 15.55
N PRO A 61 9.02 4.40 15.49
CA PRO A 61 10.05 4.10 14.48
C PRO A 61 9.56 4.29 13.05
N LYS A 62 8.29 3.95 12.77
CA LYS A 62 7.69 4.08 11.43
C LYS A 62 7.43 5.55 11.09
N VAL A 63 6.99 6.33 12.08
CA VAL A 63 6.89 7.79 11.96
C VAL A 63 8.25 8.40 11.60
N LEU A 64 9.33 8.01 12.29
CA LEU A 64 10.68 8.49 11.97
C LEU A 64 11.14 8.06 10.57
N ASN A 65 10.85 6.84 10.15
CA ASN A 65 11.18 6.39 8.79
C ASN A 65 10.42 7.19 7.74
N PHE A 66 9.12 7.46 7.94
CA PHE A 66 8.38 8.38 7.07
C PHE A 66 9.01 9.77 7.02
N LEU A 67 9.43 10.34 8.16
CA LEU A 67 10.12 11.63 8.16
C LEU A 67 11.45 11.60 7.40
N ARG A 68 12.13 10.45 7.30
CA ARG A 68 13.38 10.29 6.54
C ARG A 68 13.12 10.09 5.05
N ASP A 69 12.24 9.15 4.71
CA ASP A 69 12.00 8.68 3.34
C ASP A 69 10.97 9.54 2.59
N GLY A 70 10.08 10.21 3.33
CA GLY A 70 8.98 10.99 2.78
C GLY A 70 7.96 10.14 2.05
N ILE A 71 7.55 10.57 0.85
CA ILE A 71 6.52 9.89 0.05
C ILE A 71 6.93 8.50 -0.43
N GLU A 72 8.22 8.16 -0.40
CA GLU A 72 8.73 6.83 -0.73
C GLU A 72 8.54 5.81 0.40
N PHE A 73 8.12 6.28 1.59
CA PHE A 73 7.82 5.41 2.73
C PHE A 73 6.71 4.41 2.40
N GLN A 74 6.97 3.13 2.71
CA GLN A 74 6.00 2.07 2.57
C GLN A 74 5.35 1.76 3.93
N PRO A 75 4.03 1.97 4.08
CA PRO A 75 3.34 1.67 5.32
C PRO A 75 3.23 0.15 5.56
N PRO A 76 2.94 -0.27 6.80
CA PRO A 76 2.69 -1.68 7.14
C PRO A 76 1.60 -2.29 6.27
N LYS A 77 1.74 -3.58 5.95
CA LYS A 77 0.73 -4.31 5.19
C LYS A 77 -0.38 -4.90 6.08
N ASP A 78 -0.05 -5.08 7.36
CA ASP A 78 -0.98 -5.59 8.37
C ASP A 78 -2.05 -4.53 8.67
N PRO A 79 -3.37 -4.85 8.53
CA PRO A 79 -4.44 -3.88 8.70
C PRO A 79 -4.47 -3.21 10.07
N ASP A 80 -4.22 -3.96 11.15
CA ASP A 80 -4.23 -3.43 12.51
C ASP A 80 -3.07 -2.46 12.72
N SER A 81 -1.87 -2.85 12.31
CA SER A 81 -0.67 -2.00 12.33
C SER A 81 -0.82 -0.76 11.45
N LEU A 82 -1.52 -0.88 10.31
CA LEU A 82 -1.79 0.23 9.39
C LEU A 82 -2.73 1.25 10.03
N GLU A 83 -3.80 0.78 10.68
CA GLU A 83 -4.77 1.64 11.36
C GLU A 83 -4.17 2.29 12.63
N GLU A 84 -3.36 1.55 13.38
CA GLU A 84 -2.57 2.11 14.49
C GLU A 84 -1.60 3.20 14.01
N LEU A 85 -0.86 2.95 12.93
CA LEU A 85 0.02 3.96 12.34
C LEU A 85 -0.77 5.17 11.81
N ARG A 86 -1.96 4.96 11.23
CA ARG A 86 -2.85 6.04 10.78
C ARG A 86 -3.27 6.94 11.95
N ARG A 87 -3.59 6.35 13.11
CA ARG A 87 -3.93 7.08 14.34
C ARG A 87 -2.74 7.88 14.87
N GLU A 88 -1.53 7.32 14.85
CA GLU A 88 -0.31 8.07 15.19
C GLU A 88 -0.04 9.21 14.19
N ALA A 89 -0.17 8.96 12.89
CA ALA A 89 0.02 9.98 11.86
C ALA A 89 -0.93 11.16 12.05
N GLN A 90 -2.18 10.88 12.43
CA GLN A 90 -3.17 11.90 12.79
C GLN A 90 -2.73 12.68 14.04
N PHE A 91 -2.27 12.00 15.09
CA PHE A 91 -1.79 12.67 16.31
C PHE A 91 -0.61 13.60 16.03
N TYR A 92 0.39 13.13 15.27
CA TYR A 92 1.56 13.94 14.93
C TYR A 92 1.29 15.02 13.87
N GLY A 93 0.07 15.09 13.33
CA GLY A 93 -0.30 16.05 12.27
C GLY A 93 0.42 15.79 10.94
N LEU A 94 0.75 14.53 10.65
CA LEU A 94 1.44 14.12 9.43
C LEU A 94 0.43 13.69 8.37
N THR A 95 -0.23 14.66 7.74
CA THR A 95 -1.32 14.42 6.77
C THR A 95 -0.92 13.47 5.65
N GLN A 96 0.29 13.61 5.09
CA GLN A 96 0.76 12.73 4.01
C GLN A 96 0.92 11.28 4.48
N LEU A 97 1.45 11.05 5.69
CA LEU A 97 1.53 9.71 6.26
C LEU A 97 0.13 9.15 6.55
N GLN A 98 -0.79 10.00 7.04
CA GLN A 98 -2.18 9.60 7.26
C GLN A 98 -2.83 9.17 5.94
N THR A 99 -2.60 9.89 4.84
CA THR A 99 -3.08 9.52 3.50
C THR A 99 -2.46 8.20 3.04
N LEU A 100 -1.15 8.00 3.22
CA LEU A 100 -0.49 6.73 2.91
C LEU A 100 -1.07 5.55 3.71
N CYS A 101 -1.46 5.79 4.96
CA CYS A 101 -2.06 4.77 5.82
C CYS A 101 -3.57 4.60 5.59
N THR A 102 -4.21 5.52 4.88
CA THR A 102 -5.62 5.38 4.53
C THR A 102 -5.71 4.51 3.29
N THR A 103 -6.28 3.30 3.44
CA THR A 103 -6.68 2.50 2.29
C THR A 103 -7.62 3.35 1.45
N SER A 104 -7.15 3.83 0.28
CA SER A 104 -8.03 4.50 -0.65
C SER A 104 -9.12 3.50 -1.03
N GLU A 105 -10.35 3.77 -0.60
CA GLU A 105 -11.48 2.94 -1.01
C GLU A 105 -11.59 3.01 -2.52
N LEU A 106 -11.45 1.84 -3.15
CA LEU A 106 -11.59 1.71 -4.58
C LEU A 106 -13.09 1.80 -4.92
N MET A 107 -13.43 2.79 -5.74
CA MET A 107 -14.79 3.08 -6.16
C MET A 107 -15.00 2.67 -7.63
N VAL A 108 -16.26 2.51 -8.03
CA VAL A 108 -16.60 2.36 -9.46
C VAL A 108 -16.18 3.62 -10.21
N GLY A 109 -15.54 3.46 -11.37
CA GLY A 109 -14.99 4.53 -12.20
C GLY A 109 -13.54 4.92 -11.86
N ASP A 110 -12.94 4.32 -10.82
CA ASP A 110 -11.54 4.59 -10.50
C ASP A 110 -10.62 3.91 -11.53
N ILE A 111 -9.67 4.69 -12.06
CA ILE A 111 -8.56 4.16 -12.86
C ILE A 111 -7.52 3.55 -11.91
N ILE A 112 -7.16 2.29 -12.16
CA ILE A 112 -6.26 1.52 -11.31
C ILE A 112 -5.05 0.97 -12.08
N GLN A 113 -4.07 0.53 -11.32
CA GLN A 113 -2.93 -0.27 -11.75
C GLN A 113 -2.68 -1.42 -10.78
N TRP A 114 -1.94 -2.43 -11.24
CA TRP A 114 -1.41 -3.46 -10.35
C TRP A 114 -0.44 -2.86 -9.33
N LYS A 115 -0.53 -3.32 -8.07
CA LYS A 115 0.56 -3.15 -7.12
C LYS A 115 1.78 -3.96 -7.57
N HIS A 116 2.97 -3.38 -7.47
CA HIS A 116 4.19 -4.03 -7.96
C HIS A 116 4.44 -5.36 -7.24
N GLU A 117 4.15 -5.44 -5.95
CA GLU A 117 4.27 -6.63 -5.12
C GLU A 117 3.19 -7.68 -5.40
N ALA A 118 2.06 -7.30 -6.01
CA ALA A 118 1.03 -8.25 -6.42
C ALA A 118 1.46 -8.98 -7.70
N ILE A 119 2.08 -8.30 -8.67
CA ILE A 119 2.38 -8.88 -9.98
C ILE A 119 3.05 -10.28 -9.92
N PRO A 120 4.09 -10.54 -9.10
CA PRO A 120 4.71 -11.87 -9.02
C PRO A 120 3.74 -12.99 -8.60
N LEU A 121 2.68 -12.65 -7.84
CA LEU A 121 1.67 -13.58 -7.35
C LEU A 121 0.53 -13.78 -8.37
N TYR A 122 0.20 -12.76 -9.16
CA TYR A 122 -1.02 -12.76 -10.00
C TYR A 122 -0.74 -12.94 -11.50
N TRP A 123 0.49 -12.78 -11.98
CA TRP A 123 0.75 -12.82 -13.44
C TRP A 123 0.43 -14.16 -14.10
N ARG A 124 0.71 -15.31 -13.46
CA ARG A 124 0.36 -16.63 -14.04
C ARG A 124 -1.16 -16.83 -14.10
N PRO A 125 -1.93 -16.61 -13.01
CA PRO A 125 -3.40 -16.55 -13.05
C PRO A 125 -3.94 -15.64 -14.15
N PHE A 126 -3.36 -14.45 -14.29
CA PHE A 126 -3.78 -13.46 -15.28
C PHE A 126 -3.53 -13.92 -16.73
N ILE A 127 -2.39 -14.56 -17.02
CA ILE A 127 -2.14 -15.16 -18.34
C ILE A 127 -3.11 -16.30 -18.64
N ARG A 128 -3.40 -17.14 -17.64
CA ARG A 128 -4.34 -18.25 -17.81
C ARG A 128 -5.73 -17.73 -18.21
N TYR A 129 -6.16 -16.65 -17.55
CA TYR A 129 -7.36 -15.92 -17.91
C TYR A 129 -7.32 -15.35 -19.34
N LEU A 130 -6.21 -14.69 -19.70
CA LEU A 130 -6.05 -14.08 -21.03
C LEU A 130 -6.20 -15.10 -22.17
N VAL A 131 -5.77 -16.35 -21.94
CA VAL A 131 -5.76 -17.42 -22.94
C VAL A 131 -7.09 -18.19 -22.98
N ASP A 132 -7.85 -18.19 -21.90
CA ASP A 132 -9.14 -18.90 -21.78
C ASP A 132 -10.29 -17.90 -21.56
N ASP A 133 -10.99 -17.58 -22.64
CA ASP A 133 -12.11 -16.63 -22.67
C ASP A 133 -13.37 -17.15 -21.96
N SER A 134 -13.40 -18.42 -21.54
CA SER A 134 -14.49 -18.99 -20.76
C SER A 134 -14.42 -18.66 -19.27
N LEU A 135 -13.28 -18.16 -18.79
CA LEU A 135 -13.06 -17.79 -17.41
C LEU A 135 -13.52 -16.35 -17.16
N SER A 136 -14.16 -16.11 -16.00
CA SER A 136 -14.39 -14.75 -15.47
C SER A 136 -13.52 -14.45 -14.24
N LEU A 137 -12.79 -15.45 -13.73
CA LEU A 137 -11.89 -15.40 -12.58
C LEU A 137 -10.47 -15.85 -12.97
N PRO A 138 -9.40 -15.16 -12.54
CA PRO A 138 -8.05 -15.53 -12.93
C PRO A 138 -7.48 -16.73 -12.14
N PHE A 139 -8.04 -17.06 -10.98
CA PHE A 139 -7.47 -18.10 -10.10
C PHE A 139 -8.12 -19.45 -10.35
N ILE A 140 -7.30 -20.46 -10.62
CA ILE A 140 -7.74 -21.82 -10.94
C ILE A 140 -7.09 -22.83 -10.00
N PHE A 141 -7.84 -23.84 -9.58
CA PHE A 141 -7.35 -24.98 -8.81
C PHE A 141 -8.05 -26.26 -9.28
N ASP A 142 -7.38 -27.40 -9.10
CA ASP A 142 -7.93 -28.72 -9.44
C ASP A 142 -8.57 -29.34 -8.19
N ARG A 143 -9.81 -29.81 -8.34
CA ARG A 143 -10.48 -30.65 -7.35
C ARG A 143 -11.14 -31.82 -8.05
N ASN A 144 -10.69 -33.04 -7.75
CA ASN A 144 -11.29 -34.28 -8.27
C ASN A 144 -11.35 -34.33 -9.80
N ASN A 145 -10.29 -33.95 -10.51
CA ASN A 145 -10.22 -33.86 -11.98
C ASN A 145 -11.15 -32.79 -12.61
N HIS A 146 -11.86 -32.02 -11.81
CA HIS A 146 -12.59 -30.84 -12.27
C HIS A 146 -11.77 -29.59 -11.96
N THR A 147 -11.48 -28.84 -13.01
CA THR A 147 -10.86 -27.52 -12.89
C THR A 147 -11.91 -26.57 -12.35
N LEU A 148 -11.60 -25.83 -11.28
CA LEU A 148 -12.49 -24.84 -10.68
C LEU A 148 -11.79 -23.48 -10.64
N ALA A 149 -12.54 -22.41 -10.89
CA ALA A 149 -12.03 -21.07 -10.70
C ALA A 149 -12.55 -20.53 -9.36
N ARG A 150 -11.66 -20.06 -8.48
CA ARG A 150 -12.05 -19.53 -7.15
C ARG A 150 -11.28 -18.28 -6.80
N CYS A 151 -12.00 -17.19 -6.54
CA CYS A 151 -11.38 -15.98 -6.04
C CYS A 151 -10.79 -16.19 -4.64
N ILE A 152 -9.51 -15.85 -4.46
CA ILE A 152 -8.81 -15.98 -3.18
C ILE A 152 -9.32 -15.03 -2.09
N ALA A 153 -10.12 -14.01 -2.47
CA ALA A 153 -10.55 -12.97 -1.55
C ALA A 153 -12.05 -13.01 -1.21
N CYS A 154 -12.93 -13.43 -2.12
CA CYS A 154 -14.37 -13.58 -1.84
C CYS A 154 -14.85 -15.03 -1.84
N GLU A 155 -13.97 -16.00 -2.05
CA GLU A 155 -14.27 -17.44 -2.12
C GLU A 155 -15.38 -17.81 -3.13
N GLU A 156 -15.68 -16.93 -4.08
CA GLU A 156 -16.65 -17.19 -5.14
C GLU A 156 -16.12 -18.29 -6.05
N TYR A 157 -16.90 -19.36 -6.19
CA TYR A 157 -16.60 -20.49 -7.06
C TYR A 157 -17.34 -20.32 -8.38
N GLN A 158 -16.61 -20.47 -9.47
CA GLN A 158 -17.19 -20.76 -10.77
C GLN A 158 -16.84 -22.20 -11.13
N ASP A 159 -17.81 -22.93 -11.67
CA ASP A 159 -17.54 -24.16 -12.40
C ASP A 159 -17.16 -23.73 -13.82
N PRO A 160 -15.86 -23.58 -14.13
CA PRO A 160 -15.48 -23.26 -15.48
C PRO A 160 -15.89 -24.48 -16.31
N LYS A 161 -16.66 -24.26 -17.36
CA LYS A 161 -16.86 -25.26 -18.42
C LYS A 161 -15.57 -25.42 -19.23
N CYS A 162 -14.44 -25.58 -18.55
CA CYS A 162 -13.11 -25.62 -19.11
C CYS A 162 -12.94 -26.99 -19.76
N SER A 163 -13.33 -27.10 -21.03
CA SER A 163 -13.14 -28.29 -21.83
C SER A 163 -11.71 -28.42 -22.37
N TYR A 164 -10.83 -27.44 -22.13
CA TYR A 164 -9.52 -27.36 -22.76
C TYR A 164 -8.39 -27.18 -21.74
N LEU A 165 -7.54 -28.19 -21.62
CA LEU A 165 -6.25 -28.06 -20.95
C LEU A 165 -5.30 -27.31 -21.90
N PHE A 166 -5.15 -26.00 -21.69
CA PHE A 166 -4.11 -25.23 -22.37
C PHE A 166 -2.75 -25.57 -21.76
N ASP A 167 -1.78 -25.98 -22.59
CA ASP A 167 -0.39 -26.07 -22.19
C ASP A 167 0.28 -24.70 -22.41
N ILE A 168 0.44 -23.94 -21.33
CA ILE A 168 0.96 -22.56 -21.38
C ILE A 168 2.45 -22.58 -21.03
N ASN A 169 3.31 -22.26 -21.99
CA ASN A 169 4.71 -22.01 -21.73
C ASN A 169 4.91 -20.64 -21.07
N TYR A 170 4.94 -20.60 -19.75
CA TYR A 170 5.08 -19.37 -18.98
C TYR A 170 6.36 -18.56 -19.24
N LEU A 171 7.40 -19.17 -19.82
CA LEU A 171 8.63 -18.46 -20.18
C LEU A 171 8.38 -17.44 -21.30
N ASP A 172 7.55 -17.79 -22.28
CA ASP A 172 7.20 -16.91 -23.40
C ASP A 172 6.37 -15.70 -22.94
N TRP A 173 5.73 -15.82 -21.77
CA TRP A 173 4.90 -14.79 -21.16
C TRP A 173 5.61 -13.98 -20.07
N GLU A 174 6.90 -14.19 -19.81
CA GLU A 174 7.63 -13.36 -18.84
C GLU A 174 7.54 -11.85 -19.08
N PRO A 175 7.54 -11.34 -20.34
CA PRO A 175 7.33 -9.92 -20.62
C PRO A 175 6.00 -9.38 -20.06
N MET A 176 4.99 -10.24 -19.86
CA MET A 176 3.72 -9.84 -19.26
C MET A 176 3.89 -9.30 -17.85
N LYS A 177 4.83 -9.84 -17.06
CA LYS A 177 5.10 -9.31 -15.70
C LYS A 177 5.44 -7.82 -15.78
N HIS A 178 6.28 -7.45 -16.74
CA HIS A 178 6.64 -6.04 -16.94
C HIS A 178 5.45 -5.26 -17.48
N HIS A 179 4.70 -5.80 -18.44
CA HIS A 179 3.51 -5.13 -18.99
C HIS A 179 2.44 -4.83 -17.92
N MET A 180 2.19 -5.75 -16.99
CA MET A 180 1.27 -5.56 -15.86
C MET A 180 1.66 -4.38 -14.96
N THR A 181 2.93 -3.96 -14.93
CA THR A 181 3.36 -2.79 -14.13
C THR A 181 2.82 -1.46 -14.66
N VAL A 182 2.56 -1.39 -15.97
CA VAL A 182 2.11 -0.19 -16.67
C VAL A 182 0.64 -0.27 -17.09
N MET A 183 0.07 -1.47 -17.09
CA MET A 183 -1.31 -1.74 -17.48
C MET A 183 -2.30 -1.00 -16.59
N LYS A 184 -3.21 -0.26 -17.22
CA LYS A 184 -4.30 0.45 -16.55
C LYS A 184 -5.63 -0.20 -16.84
N GLY A 185 -6.54 -0.11 -15.88
CA GLY A 185 -7.92 -0.54 -16.03
C GLY A 185 -8.86 0.34 -15.23
N GLU A 186 -10.15 0.26 -15.54
CA GLU A 186 -11.21 0.97 -14.84
C GLU A 186 -12.05 0.00 -14.02
N ILE A 187 -12.39 0.37 -12.79
CA ILE A 187 -13.30 -0.44 -11.97
C ILE A 187 -14.73 -0.26 -12.47
N THR A 188 -15.30 -1.32 -13.04
CA THR A 188 -16.68 -1.31 -13.55
C THR A 188 -17.70 -1.76 -12.51
N GLN A 189 -17.31 -2.65 -11.59
CA GLN A 189 -18.21 -3.17 -10.57
C GLN A 189 -17.47 -3.51 -9.27
N LEU A 190 -18.10 -3.24 -8.12
CA LEU A 190 -17.62 -3.70 -6.83
C LEU A 190 -18.30 -5.02 -6.45
N MET A 191 -17.51 -6.01 -6.05
CA MET A 191 -18.00 -7.32 -5.59
C MET A 191 -17.76 -7.44 -4.08
N GLY A 192 -18.78 -7.02 -3.32
CA GLY A 192 -18.69 -6.90 -1.87
C GLY A 192 -17.56 -5.96 -1.43
N ASN A 193 -16.95 -6.27 -0.28
CA ASN A 193 -15.93 -5.41 0.30
C ASN A 193 -14.52 -5.70 -0.22
N HIS A 194 -14.25 -6.91 -0.68
CA HIS A 194 -12.87 -7.39 -0.91
C HIS A 194 -12.45 -7.40 -2.38
N CYS A 195 -13.39 -7.35 -3.32
CA CYS A 195 -13.07 -7.53 -4.74
C CYS A 195 -13.78 -6.52 -5.65
N CYS A 196 -13.32 -6.45 -6.89
CA CYS A 196 -13.91 -5.65 -7.94
C CYS A 196 -13.71 -6.29 -9.32
N ILE A 197 -14.54 -5.92 -10.27
CA ILE A 197 -14.36 -6.22 -11.70
C ILE A 197 -13.68 -5.01 -12.32
N ILE A 198 -12.62 -5.27 -13.08
CA ILE A 198 -11.83 -4.28 -13.78
C ILE A 198 -11.96 -4.55 -15.28
N GLU A 199 -12.28 -3.51 -16.04
CA GLU A 199 -12.12 -3.51 -17.48
C GLU A 199 -10.74 -2.93 -17.84
N TRP A 200 -9.88 -3.77 -18.41
CA TRP A 200 -8.53 -3.41 -18.82
C TRP A 200 -8.52 -2.76 -20.22
N GLU A 201 -7.50 -1.96 -20.52
CA GLU A 201 -7.34 -1.28 -21.84
C GLU A 201 -7.36 -2.23 -23.06
N ASN A 202 -7.10 -3.53 -22.85
CA ASN A 202 -7.19 -4.55 -23.89
C ASN A 202 -8.61 -5.11 -24.11
N GLY A 203 -9.63 -4.54 -23.44
CA GLY A 203 -11.03 -4.94 -23.54
C GLY A 203 -11.43 -6.16 -22.69
N GLN A 204 -10.52 -6.67 -21.85
CA GLN A 204 -10.84 -7.78 -20.95
C GLN A 204 -11.37 -7.30 -19.60
N SER A 205 -12.44 -7.94 -19.12
CA SER A 205 -13.04 -7.66 -17.82
C SER A 205 -12.73 -8.75 -16.81
N ILE A 206 -11.99 -8.42 -15.75
CA ILE A 206 -11.43 -9.43 -14.82
C ILE A 206 -11.81 -9.09 -13.39
N HIS A 207 -12.27 -10.11 -12.67
CA HIS A 207 -12.50 -10.03 -11.24
C HIS A 207 -11.18 -10.18 -10.45
N ILE A 208 -10.83 -9.16 -9.66
CA ILE A 208 -9.55 -9.08 -8.94
C ILE A 208 -9.79 -8.60 -7.49
N PRO A 209 -9.03 -9.13 -6.51
CA PRO A 209 -9.01 -8.59 -5.15
C PRO A 209 -8.55 -7.13 -5.11
N LYS A 210 -9.27 -6.28 -4.37
CA LYS A 210 -8.91 -4.86 -4.16
C LYS A 210 -7.51 -4.70 -3.58
N SER A 211 -7.06 -5.66 -2.79
CA SER A 211 -5.74 -5.69 -2.16
C SER A 211 -4.57 -5.72 -3.15
N ALA A 212 -4.79 -6.22 -4.38
CA ALA A 212 -3.80 -6.30 -5.45
C ALA A 212 -3.64 -5.01 -6.27
N LEU A 213 -4.49 -4.00 -6.02
CA LEU A 213 -4.68 -2.85 -6.89
C LEU A 213 -4.32 -1.55 -6.19
N ARG A 214 -3.84 -0.58 -6.96
CA ARG A 214 -3.65 0.80 -6.52
C ARG A 214 -4.39 1.74 -7.47
N LYS A 215 -4.93 2.83 -6.92
CA LYS A 215 -5.53 3.91 -7.71
C LYS A 215 -4.44 4.70 -8.42
N VAL A 216 -4.68 5.05 -9.68
CA VAL A 216 -3.85 5.99 -10.45
C VAL A 216 -4.39 7.39 -10.14
N ILE A 217 -3.54 8.26 -9.60
CA ILE A 217 -3.86 9.67 -9.33
C ILE A 217 -3.69 10.47 -10.63
#